data_AF-B8XVP8-F1
#
_entry.id   AF-B8XVP8-F1
#
_cell.length_a   1.000
_cell.length_b   1.000
_cell.length_c   1.000
_cell.angle_alpha   90.00
_cell.angle_beta   90.00
_cell.angle_gamma   90.00
#
_symmetry.space_group_name_H-M   'P 1'
#
loop_
_entity.id
_entity.type
_entity.pdbx_description
1 polymer ?
#
loop_
_entity_poly.entity_id
_entity_poly.type
_entity_poly.pdbx_seq_one_letter_code
_entity_poly.pdbx_strand_id
1 'polypeptide(L)'
;MTSLPERGESPVPPLDSLRQDSAVTVLAAAAVASSSAGSDRKEDSGSRQPKASILSGVFSPPFAIFEGQQQGSSSPACDARSTKSSSGSYGLSRILRRFVGSGSMWRLLGCGRVLTSSDVWFLGKCYKVSPEEEESGDSESDSGHAAFLEDFSSRIWITYRKGFDAISDSKLTSDVNWGCMVRSSQMLVAQALIFHHLGRSWRKPPEKPYNPDYIGVLHLFGDSEACAFSIHNLLQAGRNYGLAAGSWLGPYAMCRAWQTLIRTNREQADAVDGKENFPMALYVVSGDEDGERGGAPVVCIDVAAQLCSDFNKGPSTWSPILLLVPLVLGLDKINPRYIPLLKETFMFPQSLGILGGKPGTSTYIAGVQDDRALYLDPHEVQMTVDIALDNLEADTSSYHCSVVRALALEQIDPSLAIGFYCRDKGEPL
;
A
#
# COMPACT_ATOMS: atom_id res chain seq x y z
N MET A 1 -36.79 55.78 49.85
CA MET A 1 -36.06 56.91 49.24
C MET A 1 -35.00 56.31 48.34
N THR A 2 -35.00 56.38 46.99
CA THR A 2 -35.23 57.46 46.01
C THR A 2 -33.99 58.31 45.67
N SER A 3 -33.16 57.84 44.72
CA SER A 3 -32.38 58.70 43.80
C SER A 3 -31.68 57.91 42.68
N LEU A 4 -32.14 58.12 41.45
CA LEU A 4 -31.37 58.13 40.18
C LEU A 4 -31.32 59.63 39.72
N PRO A 5 -30.67 60.08 38.62
CA PRO A 5 -30.17 59.34 37.44
C PRO A 5 -28.84 59.81 36.79
N GLU A 6 -28.42 59.14 35.70
CA GLU A 6 -27.75 59.68 34.47
C GLU A 6 -26.41 60.49 34.55
N ARG A 7 -25.61 60.72 33.49
CA ARG A 7 -25.56 60.29 32.06
C ARG A 7 -24.08 60.28 31.57
N GLY A 8 -23.77 59.67 30.41
CA GLY A 8 -22.50 59.91 29.68
C GLY A 8 -22.29 58.96 28.48
N GLU A 9 -22.10 59.50 27.27
CA GLU A 9 -21.97 58.74 26.01
C GLU A 9 -20.59 58.91 25.33
N SER A 10 -20.31 58.08 24.32
CA SER A 10 -19.03 57.92 23.60
C SER A 10 -18.65 59.12 22.68
N PRO A 11 -17.39 59.18 22.16
CA PRO A 11 -17.12 58.57 20.84
C PRO A 11 -15.69 57.97 20.67
N VAL A 12 -15.46 57.11 19.65
CA VAL A 12 -14.14 56.50 19.36
C VAL A 12 -13.87 56.32 17.84
N PRO A 13 -12.92 57.08 17.28
CA PRO A 13 -12.09 56.64 16.14
C PRO A 13 -10.61 57.08 16.26
N PRO A 14 -9.66 56.67 15.37
CA PRO A 14 -9.71 55.64 14.32
C PRO A 14 -8.60 54.55 14.46
N LEU A 15 -8.55 53.64 13.48
CA LEU A 15 -7.42 52.73 13.20
C LEU A 15 -6.11 53.48 12.86
N ASP A 16 -4.96 52.88 13.17
CA ASP A 16 -4.10 52.31 12.10
C ASP A 16 -3.25 51.14 12.63
N SER A 17 -2.47 50.53 11.75
CA SER A 17 -1.92 49.18 11.84
C SER A 17 -0.40 49.17 11.91
N LEU A 18 0.16 48.18 12.63
CA LEU A 18 1.53 47.70 12.42
C LEU A 18 1.61 46.21 12.78
N ARG A 19 2.21 45.42 11.89
CA ARG A 19 2.45 43.98 12.09
C ARG A 19 3.74 43.77 12.88
N GLN A 20 3.82 42.65 13.59
CA GLN A 20 5.09 41.98 13.88
C GLN A 20 5.03 40.59 13.25
N ASP A 21 5.93 40.34 12.29
CA ASP A 21 5.95 39.11 11.53
C ASP A 21 6.68 38.01 12.33
N SER A 22 5.99 36.90 12.63
CA SER A 22 6.63 35.67 13.08
C SER A 22 7.12 34.88 11.86
N ALA A 23 8.42 34.59 11.80
CA ALA A 23 9.02 33.94 10.64
C ALA A 23 8.51 32.50 10.46
N VAL A 24 7.82 32.24 9.34
CA VAL A 24 7.43 30.89 8.90
C VAL A 24 8.50 30.35 7.96
N THR A 25 9.15 29.24 8.34
CA THR A 25 10.15 28.57 7.50
C THR A 25 9.47 27.80 6.35
N VAL A 26 9.27 28.46 5.21
CA VAL A 26 8.71 27.82 4.01
C VAL A 26 9.80 27.04 3.27
N LEU A 27 9.66 25.71 3.21
CA LEU A 27 10.59 24.80 2.52
C LEU A 27 10.33 24.76 1.00
N ALA A 28 10.57 25.88 0.33
CA ALA A 28 10.38 26.01 -1.13
C ALA A 28 11.58 25.44 -1.92
N ALA A 29 11.36 24.33 -2.62
CA ALA A 29 12.34 23.76 -3.55
C ALA A 29 12.42 24.58 -4.86
N ALA A 30 13.35 25.53 -4.92
CA ALA A 30 13.51 26.40 -6.09
C ALA A 30 13.94 25.64 -7.36
N ALA A 31 13.17 25.80 -8.45
CA ALA A 31 13.53 25.38 -9.79
C ALA A 31 13.88 26.61 -10.64
N VAL A 32 15.13 26.71 -11.11
CA VAL A 32 15.59 27.81 -11.97
C VAL A 32 15.32 27.47 -13.43
N ALA A 33 14.37 28.18 -14.05
CA ALA A 33 14.07 28.07 -15.47
C ALA A 33 14.60 29.28 -16.23
N SER A 34 15.64 29.09 -17.04
CA SER A 34 16.24 30.15 -17.86
C SER A 34 15.35 30.49 -19.05
N SER A 35 14.83 31.71 -19.10
CA SER A 35 14.03 32.20 -20.23
C SER A 35 14.92 32.62 -21.41
N SER A 36 14.52 32.23 -22.62
CA SER A 36 14.92 32.90 -23.86
C SER A 36 13.64 33.40 -24.56
N ALA A 37 13.68 34.64 -25.04
CA ALA A 37 12.51 35.30 -25.60
C ALA A 37 12.45 35.15 -27.13
N GLY A 38 11.26 34.92 -27.67
CA GLY A 38 10.93 35.06 -29.08
C GLY A 38 9.56 35.71 -29.20
N SER A 39 9.48 36.89 -29.80
CA SER A 39 8.22 37.56 -30.08
C SER A 39 7.63 37.08 -31.39
N ASP A 40 6.29 37.04 -31.49
CA ASP A 40 5.60 38.09 -32.24
C ASP A 40 4.08 38.04 -32.01
N ARG A 41 3.42 39.16 -32.31
CA ARG A 41 1.96 39.32 -32.20
C ARG A 41 1.30 39.16 -33.56
N LYS A 42 0.12 38.55 -33.58
CA LYS A 42 -1.02 39.10 -34.34
C LYS A 42 -2.35 38.62 -33.78
N GLU A 43 -3.30 39.55 -33.77
CA GLU A 43 -4.70 39.29 -33.46
C GLU A 43 -5.43 38.90 -34.76
N ASP A 44 -6.45 38.05 -34.65
CA ASP A 44 -7.74 38.32 -35.30
C ASP A 44 -8.87 37.63 -34.52
N SER A 45 -10.11 38.00 -34.82
CA SER A 45 -11.33 37.65 -34.09
C SER A 45 -12.25 36.72 -34.90
N GLY A 46 -12.99 35.84 -34.24
CA GLY A 46 -13.94 34.96 -34.92
C GLY A 46 -14.67 33.98 -34.01
N SER A 47 -15.94 34.26 -33.70
CA SER A 47 -16.79 33.37 -32.89
C SER A 47 -17.54 32.35 -33.76
N ARG A 48 -17.52 31.07 -33.36
CA ARG A 48 -18.56 30.04 -33.65
C ARG A 48 -18.30 28.73 -32.89
N GLN A 49 -19.35 28.19 -32.27
CA GLN A 49 -19.40 26.81 -31.78
C GLN A 49 -19.95 25.87 -32.90
N PRO A 50 -20.24 24.57 -32.65
CA PRO A 50 -19.23 23.52 -32.72
C PRO A 50 -19.61 22.42 -33.74
N LYS A 51 -18.63 21.62 -34.19
CA LYS A 51 -18.88 20.38 -34.95
C LYS A 51 -17.92 19.27 -34.56
N ALA A 52 -18.42 18.04 -34.51
CA ALA A 52 -17.65 16.85 -34.19
C ALA A 52 -17.31 16.03 -35.44
N SER A 53 -16.08 15.50 -35.47
CA SER A 53 -15.58 14.31 -36.19
C SER A 53 -14.21 14.00 -35.55
N ILE A 54 -13.92 12.81 -35.01
CA ILE A 54 -13.83 11.48 -35.64
C ILE A 54 -12.71 11.41 -36.69
N LEU A 55 -11.59 10.79 -36.30
CA LEU A 55 -10.56 10.07 -37.09
C LEU A 55 -9.48 9.62 -36.06
N SER A 56 -9.64 8.48 -35.36
CA SER A 56 -9.19 7.14 -35.78
C SER A 56 -7.67 6.99 -36.01
N GLY A 57 -6.94 6.63 -34.96
CA GLY A 57 -5.60 6.04 -35.06
C GLY A 57 -5.64 4.59 -34.55
N VAL A 58 -5.25 3.61 -35.38
CA VAL A 58 -5.39 2.18 -35.07
C VAL A 58 -4.07 1.58 -34.62
N PHE A 59 -4.06 0.94 -33.45
CA PHE A 59 -3.05 -0.05 -33.06
C PHE A 59 -3.75 -1.32 -32.54
N SER A 60 -3.46 -2.45 -33.15
CA SER A 60 -4.08 -3.75 -32.84
C SER A 60 -3.22 -4.60 -31.90
N PRO A 61 -3.79 -5.32 -30.93
CA PRO A 61 -3.05 -6.21 -30.05
C PRO A 61 -2.88 -7.64 -30.63
N PRO A 62 -1.68 -8.26 -30.50
CA PRO A 62 -1.47 -9.71 -30.62
C PRO A 62 -1.40 -10.38 -29.24
N PHE A 63 -1.92 -11.58 -28.97
CA PHE A 63 -2.79 -12.49 -29.73
C PHE A 63 -3.71 -13.22 -28.73
N ALA A 64 -4.91 -13.63 -29.18
CA ALA A 64 -5.68 -14.68 -28.53
C ALA A 64 -5.93 -15.80 -29.55
N ILE A 65 -5.51 -17.03 -29.24
CA ILE A 65 -5.74 -18.22 -30.09
C ILE A 65 -6.86 -19.05 -29.44
N PHE A 66 -7.95 -19.22 -30.18
CA PHE A 66 -9.08 -20.06 -29.78
C PHE A 66 -8.95 -21.46 -30.39
N GLU A 67 -9.50 -22.47 -29.72
CA GLU A 67 -9.39 -23.88 -30.09
C GLU A 67 -10.53 -24.30 -31.04
N GLY A 68 -10.23 -25.06 -32.10
CA GLY A 68 -11.19 -25.43 -33.15
C GLY A 68 -11.07 -26.89 -33.59
N GLN A 69 -12.20 -27.57 -33.79
CA GLN A 69 -12.27 -29.03 -33.95
C GLN A 69 -12.41 -29.54 -35.40
N GLN A 70 -11.67 -30.62 -35.68
CA GLN A 70 -12.03 -31.79 -36.52
C GLN A 70 -12.22 -31.69 -38.05
N GLN A 71 -12.02 -32.88 -38.67
CA GLN A 71 -12.25 -33.31 -40.07
C GLN A 71 -11.13 -32.95 -41.09
N GLY A 72 -10.74 -33.84 -42.01
CA GLY A 72 -11.05 -35.28 -42.13
C GLY A 72 -10.38 -35.97 -43.34
N SER A 73 -9.75 -37.14 -43.10
CA SER A 73 -9.41 -38.24 -44.04
C SER A 73 -9.03 -37.98 -45.52
N SER A 74 -7.86 -38.48 -45.96
CA SER A 74 -7.76 -39.58 -46.97
C SER A 74 -6.31 -39.97 -47.32
N SER A 75 -6.12 -41.22 -47.78
CA SER A 75 -4.86 -41.81 -48.31
C SER A 75 -5.17 -42.65 -49.55
N PRO A 76 -4.18 -42.96 -50.42
CA PRO A 76 -3.72 -44.37 -50.60
C PRO A 76 -2.18 -44.51 -50.80
N ALA A 77 -1.51 -45.52 -50.22
CA ALA A 77 -1.20 -46.89 -50.73
C ALA A 77 -0.03 -46.92 -51.77
N CYS A 78 1.12 -47.59 -51.50
CA CYS A 78 1.49 -49.02 -51.70
C CYS A 78 2.47 -49.18 -52.91
N ASP A 79 3.38 -50.17 -53.06
CA ASP A 79 3.70 -51.36 -52.24
C ASP A 79 5.14 -51.93 -52.50
N ALA A 80 5.57 -52.86 -51.62
CA ALA A 80 6.44 -54.03 -51.81
C ALA A 80 7.91 -53.99 -52.34
N ARG A 81 8.84 -54.36 -51.43
CA ARG A 81 9.98 -55.33 -51.57
C ARG A 81 11.16 -55.04 -52.53
N SER A 82 12.39 -55.56 -52.35
CA SER A 82 13.25 -56.01 -51.21
C SER A 82 14.62 -56.45 -51.84
N THR A 83 15.74 -56.84 -51.19
CA THR A 83 16.13 -57.17 -49.79
C THR A 83 17.68 -57.06 -49.66
N LYS A 84 18.24 -57.10 -48.43
CA LYS A 84 19.68 -57.29 -48.06
C LYS A 84 20.64 -56.11 -48.34
N SER A 85 21.69 -55.86 -47.54
CA SER A 85 22.02 -56.29 -46.16
C SER A 85 23.30 -55.57 -45.66
N SER A 86 23.52 -55.24 -44.39
CA SER A 86 22.66 -54.85 -43.23
C SER A 86 23.56 -54.70 -41.99
N SER A 87 23.45 -53.62 -41.21
CA SER A 87 24.20 -53.43 -39.96
C SER A 87 23.40 -52.68 -38.89
N GLY A 88 23.64 -52.99 -37.61
CA GLY A 88 23.30 -52.15 -36.45
C GLY A 88 21.82 -52.11 -36.01
N SER A 89 21.42 -53.00 -35.09
CA SER A 89 20.17 -52.94 -34.31
C SER A 89 20.39 -53.76 -33.03
N TYR A 90 19.74 -53.54 -31.87
CA TYR A 90 18.50 -52.83 -31.50
C TYR A 90 18.72 -52.06 -30.18
N GLY A 91 17.81 -51.24 -29.62
CA GLY A 91 16.47 -50.79 -30.02
C GLY A 91 15.75 -50.07 -28.84
N LEU A 92 14.71 -49.29 -29.15
CA LEU A 92 13.65 -48.73 -28.26
C LEU A 92 13.91 -48.62 -26.73
N SER A 93 13.90 -47.39 -26.19
CA SER A 93 12.85 -46.93 -25.24
C SER A 93 13.04 -45.52 -24.66
N ARG A 94 11.92 -44.97 -24.16
CA ARG A 94 11.75 -43.83 -23.23
C ARG A 94 12.00 -42.39 -23.71
N ILE A 95 10.87 -41.69 -23.79
CA ILE A 95 10.64 -40.25 -23.63
C ILE A 95 11.51 -39.63 -22.52
N LEU A 96 12.13 -38.48 -22.80
CA LEU A 96 12.35 -37.42 -21.82
C LEU A 96 12.46 -36.05 -22.53
N ARG A 97 11.42 -35.19 -22.40
CA ARG A 97 11.39 -33.86 -23.01
C ARG A 97 12.08 -32.86 -22.07
N ARG A 98 13.37 -32.57 -22.30
CA ARG A 98 14.21 -31.74 -21.42
C ARG A 98 13.93 -30.23 -21.57
N PHE A 99 12.73 -29.79 -21.19
CA PHE A 99 12.49 -28.39 -20.84
C PHE A 99 12.99 -28.15 -19.41
N VAL A 100 14.04 -27.35 -19.26
CA VAL A 100 14.45 -26.83 -17.95
C VAL A 100 13.49 -25.70 -17.60
N GLY A 101 12.69 -25.88 -16.55
CA GLY A 101 11.81 -24.82 -16.05
C GLY A 101 12.63 -23.68 -15.45
N SER A 102 12.61 -22.51 -16.08
CA SER A 102 13.21 -21.29 -15.51
C SER A 102 12.31 -20.76 -14.39
N GLY A 103 12.49 -21.29 -13.17
CA GLY A 103 11.48 -21.14 -12.12
C GLY A 103 11.90 -21.45 -10.69
N SER A 104 13.14 -21.14 -10.27
CA SER A 104 13.54 -21.23 -8.85
C SER A 104 14.85 -20.51 -8.46
N MET A 105 15.22 -19.38 -9.09
CA MET A 105 16.50 -18.69 -8.80
C MET A 105 16.47 -17.61 -7.70
N TRP A 106 15.41 -17.54 -6.90
CA TRP A 106 15.34 -16.70 -5.68
C TRP A 106 15.37 -17.52 -4.38
N ARG A 107 15.42 -18.86 -4.45
CA ARG A 107 15.44 -19.75 -3.27
C ARG A 107 16.86 -20.12 -2.83
N LEU A 108 17.77 -19.15 -2.69
CA LEU A 108 19.09 -19.39 -2.06
C LEU A 108 19.76 -18.15 -1.44
N LEU A 109 18.98 -17.10 -1.12
CA LEU A 109 19.40 -16.01 -0.22
C LEU A 109 18.44 -15.87 0.96
N GLY A 110 18.37 -16.92 1.77
CA GLY A 110 17.79 -16.85 3.12
C GLY A 110 18.71 -16.06 4.05
N CYS A 111 18.80 -14.74 3.87
CA CYS A 111 19.64 -13.84 4.65
C CYS A 111 18.99 -13.56 6.03
N GLY A 112 18.92 -14.59 6.87
CA GLY A 112 18.57 -14.44 8.28
C GLY A 112 19.70 -13.74 9.05
N ARG A 113 19.34 -12.74 9.85
CA ARG A 113 20.24 -11.95 10.72
C ARG A 113 21.47 -11.35 9.99
N VAL A 114 21.21 -10.32 9.19
CA VAL A 114 22.15 -9.17 9.10
C VAL A 114 21.42 -7.96 9.65
N LEU A 115 21.28 -7.94 10.98
CA LEU A 115 20.98 -6.75 11.76
C LEU A 115 22.34 -6.24 12.26
N THR A 116 22.67 -4.99 11.97
CA THR A 116 23.93 -4.35 12.37
C THR A 116 23.86 -3.82 13.81
N SER A 117 24.97 -3.30 14.32
CA SER A 117 25.03 -2.54 15.58
C SER A 117 24.58 -1.08 15.44
N SER A 118 23.72 -0.79 14.45
CA SER A 118 23.11 0.52 14.23
C SER A 118 21.68 0.53 14.71
N ASP A 119 21.18 1.69 15.16
CA ASP A 119 19.79 1.86 15.57
C ASP A 119 18.81 1.46 14.44
N VAL A 120 17.79 0.67 14.78
CA VAL A 120 16.70 0.28 13.87
C VAL A 120 15.53 1.24 14.05
N TRP A 121 15.07 1.86 12.96
CA TRP A 121 13.83 2.64 12.95
C TRP A 121 12.70 1.82 12.33
N PHE A 122 11.65 1.56 13.09
CA PHE A 122 10.52 0.73 12.68
C PHE A 122 9.22 1.44 13.04
N LEU A 123 8.43 1.83 12.03
CA LEU A 123 7.14 2.52 12.17
C LEU A 123 7.16 3.62 13.24
N GLY A 124 8.04 4.62 13.11
CA GLY A 124 8.13 5.75 14.04
C GLY A 124 8.77 5.47 15.41
N LYS A 125 9.26 4.26 15.67
CA LYS A 125 9.99 3.92 16.91
C LYS A 125 11.43 3.52 16.60
N CYS A 126 12.36 4.11 17.35
CA CYS A 126 13.77 3.75 17.36
C CYS A 126 14.06 2.60 18.34
N TYR A 127 14.94 1.68 17.95
CA TYR A 127 15.48 0.60 18.75
C TYR A 127 17.01 0.66 18.72
N LYS A 128 17.64 0.78 19.88
CA LYS A 128 19.09 0.86 19.99
C LYS A 128 19.71 -0.53 20.01
N VAL A 129 20.72 -0.77 19.18
CA VAL A 129 21.37 -2.09 19.05
C VAL A 129 22.82 -1.99 19.52
N SER A 130 23.05 -2.26 20.79
CA SER A 130 24.37 -2.21 21.44
C SER A 130 25.30 -3.30 20.89
N PRO A 131 26.56 -3.00 20.55
CA PRO A 131 27.54 -4.02 20.16
C PRO A 131 28.21 -4.72 21.36
N GLU A 132 27.98 -4.27 22.59
CA GLU A 132 28.75 -4.67 23.79
C GLU A 132 28.15 -5.89 24.54
N GLU A 133 27.05 -6.46 24.05
CA GLU A 133 26.28 -7.51 24.74
C GLU A 133 26.82 -8.95 24.57
N GLU A 134 27.90 -9.17 23.79
CA GLU A 134 28.41 -10.52 23.50
C GLU A 134 29.32 -11.13 24.58
N GLU A 135 29.85 -10.36 25.55
CA GLU A 135 30.84 -10.85 26.54
C GLU A 135 30.39 -10.86 28.03
N SER A 136 29.30 -10.18 28.42
CA SER A 136 28.87 -10.08 29.83
C SER A 136 27.53 -10.79 30.11
N GLY A 137 27.59 -12.10 30.36
CA GLY A 137 26.41 -12.91 30.68
C GLY A 137 25.91 -12.79 32.13
N ASP A 138 25.26 -11.69 32.49
CA ASP A 138 24.22 -11.67 33.55
C ASP A 138 23.27 -10.44 33.45
N SER A 139 22.10 -10.54 34.09
CA SER A 139 21.00 -9.56 34.23
C SER A 139 20.06 -9.31 33.03
N GLU A 140 18.78 -9.09 33.35
CA GLU A 140 17.64 -9.08 32.43
C GLU A 140 17.40 -7.72 31.73
N SER A 141 18.39 -7.23 30.97
CA SER A 141 18.13 -6.12 30.03
C SER A 141 17.52 -6.64 28.73
N ASP A 142 16.23 -6.36 28.50
CA ASP A 142 15.56 -6.56 27.21
C ASP A 142 16.24 -5.69 26.15
N SER A 143 17.14 -6.28 25.37
CA SER A 143 17.96 -5.52 24.44
C SER A 143 17.11 -4.97 23.29
N GLY A 144 17.50 -3.82 22.73
CA GLY A 144 16.71 -3.19 21.67
C GLY A 144 16.54 -4.07 20.44
N HIS A 145 17.41 -5.06 20.25
CA HIS A 145 17.27 -6.14 19.25
C HIS A 145 16.07 -7.07 19.56
N ALA A 146 15.91 -7.51 20.82
CA ALA A 146 14.79 -8.35 21.24
C ALA A 146 13.47 -7.58 21.18
N ALA A 147 13.43 -6.37 21.75
CA ALA A 147 12.28 -5.46 21.69
C ALA A 147 11.86 -5.08 20.25
N PHE A 148 12.81 -5.05 19.30
CA PHE A 148 12.53 -4.89 17.87
C PHE A 148 11.92 -6.16 17.26
N LEU A 149 12.47 -7.34 17.52
CA LEU A 149 11.95 -8.60 16.99
C LEU A 149 10.54 -8.93 17.51
N GLU A 150 10.25 -8.61 18.77
CA GLU A 150 8.92 -8.66 19.36
C GLU A 150 7.95 -7.69 18.66
N ASP A 151 8.39 -6.47 18.35
CA ASP A 151 7.59 -5.50 17.59
C ASP A 151 7.32 -5.95 16.16
N PHE A 152 8.34 -6.44 15.46
CA PHE A 152 8.23 -6.93 14.08
C PHE A 152 7.26 -8.11 13.98
N SER A 153 7.44 -9.11 14.86
CA SER A 153 6.55 -10.29 14.91
C SER A 153 5.14 -9.98 15.40
N SER A 154 4.94 -8.87 16.11
CA SER A 154 3.61 -8.35 16.47
C SER A 154 2.87 -7.64 15.33
N ARG A 155 3.51 -7.32 14.20
CA ARG A 155 2.83 -6.65 13.07
C ARG A 155 1.96 -7.64 12.28
N ILE A 156 0.87 -7.13 11.70
CA ILE A 156 -0.03 -7.93 10.88
C ILE A 156 0.63 -8.21 9.53
N TRP A 157 0.87 -9.48 9.24
CA TRP A 157 1.43 -9.99 7.99
C TRP A 157 0.31 -10.64 7.17
N ILE A 158 0.17 -10.25 5.91
CA ILE A 158 -0.84 -10.80 5.01
C ILE A 158 -0.14 -11.23 3.73
N THR A 159 -0.37 -12.47 3.32
CA THR A 159 0.35 -13.16 2.23
C THR A 159 -0.60 -13.54 1.09
N TYR A 160 -0.07 -14.14 0.02
CA TYR A 160 -0.92 -14.87 -0.91
C TYR A 160 -1.66 -16.01 -0.19
N ARG A 161 -2.94 -16.17 -0.53
CA ARG A 161 -3.85 -17.15 0.07
C ARG A 161 -4.45 -18.05 -1.02
N LYS A 162 -5.00 -19.20 -0.60
CA LYS A 162 -5.59 -20.23 -1.47
C LYS A 162 -6.82 -20.85 -0.83
N GLY A 163 -7.78 -21.23 -1.68
CA GLY A 163 -8.99 -21.94 -1.26
C GLY A 163 -10.09 -21.01 -0.73
N PHE A 164 -9.96 -19.70 -0.92
CA PHE A 164 -11.04 -18.74 -0.72
C PHE A 164 -12.06 -18.81 -1.86
N ASP A 165 -13.26 -18.26 -1.65
CA ASP A 165 -14.35 -18.26 -2.63
C ASP A 165 -13.97 -17.51 -3.92
N ALA A 166 -14.49 -17.95 -5.06
CA ALA A 166 -14.14 -17.37 -6.35
C ALA A 166 -14.48 -15.87 -6.42
N ILE A 167 -13.49 -15.05 -6.77
CA ILE A 167 -13.62 -13.59 -6.77
C ILE A 167 -14.56 -13.15 -7.92
N SER A 168 -15.79 -12.78 -7.55
CA SER A 168 -16.83 -12.24 -8.45
C SER A 168 -16.98 -13.03 -9.77
N ASP A 169 -16.92 -12.35 -10.92
CA ASP A 169 -17.09 -12.94 -12.27
C ASP A 169 -15.90 -13.85 -12.71
N SER A 170 -14.86 -13.98 -11.89
CA SER A 170 -13.66 -14.76 -12.18
C SER A 170 -13.77 -16.21 -11.67
N LYS A 171 -12.74 -17.02 -11.97
CA LYS A 171 -12.59 -18.39 -11.43
C LYS A 171 -11.38 -18.51 -10.48
N LEU A 172 -10.89 -17.37 -9.95
CA LEU A 172 -9.70 -17.34 -9.11
C LEU A 172 -10.06 -17.49 -7.63
N THR A 173 -9.62 -18.61 -7.06
CA THR A 173 -9.70 -18.98 -5.63
C THR A 173 -8.32 -18.87 -4.95
N SER A 174 -7.43 -18.04 -5.53
CA SER A 174 -6.01 -17.93 -5.19
C SER A 174 -5.44 -16.63 -5.78
N ASP A 175 -4.80 -15.78 -4.96
CA ASP A 175 -4.19 -14.52 -5.42
C ASP A 175 -2.69 -14.60 -5.73
N VAL A 176 -2.12 -15.80 -5.59
CA VAL A 176 -0.73 -16.14 -5.90
C VAL A 176 -0.28 -15.59 -7.27
N ASN A 177 0.88 -14.93 -7.26
CA ASN A 177 1.55 -14.25 -8.38
C ASN A 177 0.93 -12.93 -8.88
N TRP A 178 -0.18 -12.44 -8.31
CA TRP A 178 -0.78 -11.17 -8.74
C TRP A 178 -1.22 -10.26 -7.59
N GLY A 179 -1.81 -10.80 -6.53
CA GLY A 179 -2.35 -10.04 -5.38
C GLY A 179 -1.34 -9.27 -4.50
N CYS A 180 -0.04 -9.30 -4.79
CA CYS A 180 1.00 -8.75 -3.89
C CYS A 180 0.76 -7.28 -3.49
N MET A 181 0.29 -6.43 -4.41
CA MET A 181 -0.04 -5.02 -4.12
C MET A 181 -1.28 -4.88 -3.22
N VAL A 182 -2.28 -5.76 -3.39
CA VAL A 182 -3.43 -5.83 -2.46
C VAL A 182 -2.90 -6.18 -1.08
N ARG A 183 -2.13 -7.26 -0.94
CA ARG A 183 -1.64 -7.74 0.36
C ARG A 183 -0.73 -6.75 1.07
N SER A 184 0.19 -6.08 0.37
CA SER A 184 1.03 -5.03 0.95
C SER A 184 0.21 -3.80 1.40
N SER A 185 -0.86 -3.46 0.68
CA SER A 185 -1.78 -2.40 1.11
C SER A 185 -2.69 -2.80 2.28
N GLN A 186 -3.17 -4.05 2.31
CA GLN A 186 -3.92 -4.60 3.44
C GLN A 186 -3.07 -4.58 4.72
N MET A 187 -1.78 -4.93 4.66
CA MET A 187 -0.87 -4.83 5.81
C MET A 187 -0.74 -3.39 6.34
N LEU A 188 -0.58 -2.40 5.45
CA LEU A 188 -0.47 -0.99 5.86
C LEU A 188 -1.76 -0.47 6.53
N VAL A 189 -2.94 -0.81 5.99
CA VAL A 189 -4.23 -0.39 6.55
C VAL A 189 -4.57 -1.16 7.83
N ALA A 190 -4.25 -2.46 7.90
CA ALA A 190 -4.32 -3.23 9.14
C ALA A 190 -3.45 -2.60 10.23
N GLN A 191 -2.27 -2.07 9.85
CA GLN A 191 -1.37 -1.45 10.81
C GLN A 191 -1.90 -0.12 11.36
N ALA A 192 -2.62 0.67 10.55
CA ALA A 192 -3.35 1.85 11.00
C ALA A 192 -4.46 1.48 12.00
N LEU A 193 -5.23 0.42 11.71
CA LEU A 193 -6.30 -0.06 12.61
C LEU A 193 -5.73 -0.56 13.96
N ILE A 194 -4.64 -1.32 13.96
CA ILE A 194 -3.94 -1.71 15.20
C ILE A 194 -3.44 -0.47 15.96
N PHE A 195 -2.87 0.54 15.29
CA PHE A 195 -2.44 1.77 15.95
C PHE A 195 -3.59 2.62 16.48
N HIS A 196 -4.76 2.57 15.84
CA HIS A 196 -5.98 3.24 16.28
C HIS A 196 -6.57 2.56 17.53
N HIS A 197 -6.88 1.27 17.46
CA HIS A 197 -7.58 0.52 18.52
C HIS A 197 -6.69 0.16 19.71
N LEU A 198 -5.43 -0.25 19.45
CA LEU A 198 -4.55 -0.85 20.45
C LEU A 198 -3.29 0.00 20.74
N GLY A 199 -2.97 0.95 19.86
CA GLY A 199 -1.84 1.85 20.00
C GLY A 199 -0.53 1.31 19.43
N ARG A 200 0.41 2.24 19.13
CA ARG A 200 1.72 1.91 18.54
C ARG A 200 2.54 0.93 19.39
N SER A 201 2.42 1.03 20.71
CA SER A 201 3.15 0.20 21.67
C SER A 201 2.59 -1.22 21.83
N TRP A 202 1.42 -1.54 21.26
CA TRP A 202 0.82 -2.86 21.39
C TRP A 202 1.72 -3.98 20.82
N ARG A 203 1.61 -5.15 21.44
CA ARG A 203 2.31 -6.40 21.10
C ARG A 203 1.34 -7.54 21.06
N LYS A 204 1.57 -8.51 20.16
CA LYS A 204 0.77 -9.72 20.12
C LYS A 204 1.09 -10.56 21.36
N PRO A 205 0.14 -10.82 22.27
CA PRO A 205 0.40 -11.69 23.41
C PRO A 205 0.72 -13.13 22.94
N PRO A 206 1.55 -13.87 23.71
CA PRO A 206 1.80 -15.28 23.45
C PRO A 206 0.60 -16.16 23.82
N GLU A 207 -0.18 -15.74 24.82
CA GLU A 207 -1.28 -16.51 25.40
C GLU A 207 -2.66 -16.10 24.85
N LYS A 208 -3.64 -16.95 25.10
CA LYS A 208 -5.07 -16.82 24.74
C LYS A 208 -5.91 -16.68 26.03
N PRO A 209 -7.14 -16.13 25.98
CA PRO A 209 -7.83 -15.57 24.82
C PRO A 209 -7.21 -14.25 24.34
N TYR A 210 -7.33 -13.98 23.04
CA TYR A 210 -6.86 -12.75 22.44
C TYR A 210 -7.80 -11.56 22.70
N ASN A 211 -7.26 -10.35 22.58
CA ASN A 211 -8.04 -9.11 22.70
C ASN A 211 -9.12 -9.03 21.57
N PRO A 212 -10.39 -8.70 21.88
CA PRO A 212 -11.46 -8.64 20.88
C PRO A 212 -11.25 -7.65 19.74
N ASP A 213 -10.62 -6.49 19.98
CA ASP A 213 -10.33 -5.52 18.92
C ASP A 213 -9.22 -6.03 17.97
N TYR A 214 -8.24 -6.79 18.47
CA TYR A 214 -7.24 -7.45 17.60
C TYR A 214 -7.88 -8.52 16.69
N ILE A 215 -8.79 -9.34 17.24
CA ILE A 215 -9.57 -10.31 16.45
C ILE A 215 -10.51 -9.60 15.47
N GLY A 216 -11.14 -8.50 15.91
CA GLY A 216 -11.92 -7.60 15.05
C GLY A 216 -11.12 -7.04 13.88
N VAL A 217 -9.89 -6.56 14.11
CA VAL A 217 -9.01 -6.10 13.03
C VAL A 217 -8.67 -7.25 12.07
N LEU A 218 -8.29 -8.43 12.56
CA LEU A 218 -8.00 -9.58 11.69
C LEU A 218 -9.21 -10.03 10.84
N HIS A 219 -10.40 -10.09 11.45
CA HIS A 219 -11.63 -10.47 10.77
C HIS A 219 -11.91 -9.59 9.53
N LEU A 220 -11.64 -8.28 9.62
CA LEU A 220 -11.88 -7.34 8.52
C LEU A 220 -11.08 -7.68 7.25
N PHE A 221 -9.92 -8.35 7.35
CA PHE A 221 -9.04 -8.69 6.22
C PHE A 221 -9.16 -10.13 5.72
N GLY A 222 -10.07 -10.94 6.27
CA GLY A 222 -10.30 -12.32 5.83
C GLY A 222 -10.65 -12.42 4.34
N ASP A 223 -10.35 -13.54 3.70
CA ASP A 223 -10.54 -13.75 2.25
C ASP A 223 -11.99 -14.11 1.89
N SER A 224 -12.96 -13.30 2.27
CA SER A 224 -14.39 -13.48 1.96
C SER A 224 -15.09 -12.15 1.67
N GLU A 225 -16.14 -12.18 0.86
CA GLU A 225 -16.99 -11.00 0.61
C GLU A 225 -17.70 -10.50 1.89
N ALA A 226 -17.82 -11.33 2.93
CA ALA A 226 -18.30 -10.92 4.26
C ALA A 226 -17.29 -10.03 5.04
N CYS A 227 -16.01 -10.11 4.73
CA CYS A 227 -14.94 -9.38 5.42
C CYS A 227 -14.73 -8.00 4.76
N ALA A 228 -14.97 -6.91 5.50
CA ALA A 228 -15.14 -5.56 4.93
C ALA A 228 -13.94 -5.03 4.12
N PHE A 229 -12.73 -5.53 4.38
CA PHE A 229 -11.46 -5.15 3.74
C PHE A 229 -10.78 -6.34 3.04
N SER A 230 -11.55 -7.35 2.65
CA SER A 230 -11.08 -8.51 1.89
C SER A 230 -10.53 -8.15 0.51
N ILE A 231 -9.79 -9.09 -0.08
CA ILE A 231 -9.33 -8.98 -1.46
C ILE A 231 -10.51 -8.85 -2.45
N HIS A 232 -11.62 -9.54 -2.21
CA HIS A 232 -12.84 -9.44 -3.01
C HIS A 232 -13.41 -8.02 -3.00
N ASN A 233 -13.61 -7.46 -1.80
CA ASN A 233 -14.23 -6.14 -1.63
C ASN A 233 -13.32 -5.00 -2.12
N LEU A 234 -12.00 -5.12 -1.94
CA LEU A 234 -11.04 -4.12 -2.46
C LEU A 234 -10.94 -4.15 -3.99
N LEU A 235 -10.96 -5.33 -4.62
CA LEU A 235 -11.03 -5.45 -6.08
C LEU A 235 -12.36 -4.90 -6.62
N GLN A 236 -13.48 -5.16 -5.93
CA GLN A 236 -14.80 -4.62 -6.28
C GLN A 236 -14.82 -3.08 -6.26
N ALA A 237 -14.33 -2.46 -5.18
CA ALA A 237 -14.25 -1.01 -5.06
C ALA A 237 -13.30 -0.38 -6.09
N GLY A 238 -12.22 -1.09 -6.43
CA GLY A 238 -11.21 -0.62 -7.35
C GLY A 238 -11.49 -0.81 -8.84
N ARG A 239 -12.60 -1.45 -9.26
CA ARG A 239 -12.86 -1.78 -10.68
C ARG A 239 -12.67 -0.60 -11.64
N ASN A 240 -13.08 0.61 -11.23
CA ASN A 240 -12.95 1.85 -12.02
C ASN A 240 -11.50 2.32 -12.20
N TYR A 241 -10.57 1.89 -11.36
CA TYR A 241 -9.13 2.13 -11.44
C TYR A 241 -8.37 0.94 -12.05
N GLY A 242 -9.08 0.01 -12.71
CA GLY A 242 -8.51 -1.16 -13.37
C GLY A 242 -8.22 -2.36 -12.45
N LEU A 243 -8.68 -2.35 -11.19
CA LEU A 243 -8.53 -3.51 -10.32
C LEU A 243 -9.37 -4.68 -10.85
N ALA A 244 -8.69 -5.79 -11.14
CA ALA A 244 -9.29 -7.00 -11.66
C ALA A 244 -8.56 -8.24 -11.11
N ALA A 245 -9.28 -9.35 -10.97
CA ALA A 245 -8.66 -10.59 -10.52
C ALA A 245 -7.63 -11.08 -11.55
N GLY A 246 -6.35 -11.15 -11.15
CA GLY A 246 -5.24 -11.51 -12.03
C GLY A 246 -4.43 -10.35 -12.63
N SER A 247 -4.81 -9.08 -12.43
CA SER A 247 -3.99 -7.93 -12.87
C SER A 247 -2.99 -7.49 -11.78
N TRP A 248 -1.87 -6.89 -12.21
CA TRP A 248 -1.01 -6.09 -11.32
C TRP A 248 -1.36 -4.60 -11.45
N LEU A 249 -1.20 -3.86 -10.35
CA LEU A 249 -1.60 -2.48 -10.19
C LEU A 249 -0.52 -1.66 -9.47
N GLY A 250 -0.41 -0.38 -9.83
CA GLY A 250 0.45 0.57 -9.15
C GLY A 250 -0.14 1.10 -7.82
N PRO A 251 0.70 1.61 -6.91
CA PRO A 251 0.28 2.13 -5.59
C PRO A 251 -0.84 3.17 -5.65
N TYR A 252 -0.82 4.10 -6.60
CA TYR A 252 -1.86 5.13 -6.77
C TYR A 252 -3.27 4.54 -6.91
N ALA A 253 -3.45 3.59 -7.84
CA ALA A 253 -4.73 2.92 -8.06
C ALA A 253 -5.20 2.16 -6.81
N MET A 254 -4.27 1.59 -6.05
CA MET A 254 -4.56 0.92 -4.78
C MET A 254 -5.04 1.91 -3.70
N CYS A 255 -4.39 3.07 -3.55
CA CYS A 255 -4.84 4.12 -2.64
C CYS A 255 -6.27 4.61 -2.96
N ARG A 256 -6.60 4.78 -4.25
CA ARG A 256 -7.94 5.18 -4.69
C ARG A 256 -8.99 4.07 -4.55
N ALA A 257 -8.59 2.80 -4.65
CA ALA A 257 -9.45 1.66 -4.32
C ALA A 257 -9.81 1.66 -2.82
N TRP A 258 -8.85 1.90 -1.92
CA TRP A 258 -9.11 2.07 -0.48
C TRP A 258 -10.05 3.23 -0.18
N GLN A 259 -9.82 4.40 -0.80
CA GLN A 259 -10.69 5.58 -0.65
C GLN A 259 -12.14 5.28 -1.10
N THR A 260 -12.29 4.49 -2.17
CA THR A 260 -13.60 4.07 -2.69
C THR A 260 -14.27 3.06 -1.75
N LEU A 261 -13.53 2.06 -1.26
CA LEU A 261 -14.02 1.01 -0.37
C LEU A 261 -14.49 1.58 0.97
N ILE A 262 -13.66 2.40 1.61
CA ILE A 262 -13.96 2.99 2.93
C ILE A 262 -15.19 3.92 2.84
N ARG A 263 -15.28 4.74 1.79
CA ARG A 263 -16.46 5.59 1.55
C ARG A 263 -17.73 4.75 1.37
N THR A 264 -17.70 3.70 0.54
CA THR A 264 -18.90 2.91 0.26
C THR A 264 -19.30 1.97 1.41
N ASN A 265 -18.35 1.42 2.17
CA ASN A 265 -18.64 0.70 3.41
C ASN A 265 -19.30 1.63 4.45
N ARG A 266 -18.91 2.91 4.48
CA ARG A 266 -19.53 3.93 5.34
C ARG A 266 -20.95 4.29 4.90
N GLU A 267 -21.15 4.55 3.61
CA GLU A 267 -22.47 4.82 3.02
C GLU A 267 -23.46 3.66 3.28
N GLN A 268 -22.98 2.41 3.29
CA GLN A 268 -23.79 1.24 3.63
C GLN A 268 -24.08 1.14 5.14
N ALA A 269 -23.12 1.45 6.01
CA ALA A 269 -23.34 1.47 7.46
C ALA A 269 -24.38 2.52 7.85
N ASP A 270 -24.26 3.75 7.33
CA ASP A 270 -25.22 4.85 7.53
C ASP A 270 -26.65 4.48 7.06
N ALA A 271 -26.79 3.71 5.98
CA ALA A 271 -28.08 3.32 5.43
C ALA A 271 -28.81 2.22 6.25
N VAL A 272 -28.14 1.56 7.18
CA VAL A 272 -28.64 0.39 7.94
C VAL A 272 -28.54 0.59 9.47
N ASP A 273 -28.16 1.79 9.92
CA ASP A 273 -27.83 2.08 11.35
C ASP A 273 -26.75 1.12 11.90
N GLY A 274 -25.80 0.76 11.03
CA GLY A 274 -24.74 -0.19 11.30
C GLY A 274 -23.47 0.45 11.87
N LYS A 275 -22.66 -0.35 12.57
CA LYS A 275 -21.35 0.09 13.07
C LYS A 275 -20.39 0.34 11.89
N GLU A 276 -19.82 1.55 11.80
CA GLU A 276 -18.76 1.85 10.83
C GLU A 276 -17.53 0.95 11.07
N ASN A 277 -17.06 0.25 10.03
CA ASN A 277 -15.91 -0.67 10.09
C ASN A 277 -14.54 0.04 9.98
N PHE A 278 -14.52 1.35 9.70
CA PHE A 278 -13.30 2.13 9.55
C PHE A 278 -13.37 3.42 10.40
N PRO A 279 -12.70 3.51 11.55
CA PRO A 279 -12.90 4.58 12.53
C PRO A 279 -12.03 5.83 12.26
N MET A 280 -11.77 6.13 10.99
CA MET A 280 -10.81 7.15 10.55
C MET A 280 -11.26 7.82 9.25
N ALA A 281 -10.92 9.10 9.07
CA ALA A 281 -10.90 9.72 7.75
C ALA A 281 -9.78 9.11 6.87
N LEU A 282 -9.92 9.14 5.55
CA LEU A 282 -8.88 8.74 4.60
C LEU A 282 -8.61 9.84 3.57
N TYR A 283 -7.40 10.39 3.59
CA TYR A 283 -6.90 11.36 2.62
C TYR A 283 -5.84 10.70 1.71
N VAL A 284 -6.19 10.48 0.44
CA VAL A 284 -5.21 10.17 -0.60
C VAL A 284 -4.63 11.48 -1.12
N VAL A 285 -3.34 11.70 -0.91
CA VAL A 285 -2.65 12.96 -1.27
C VAL A 285 -2.21 12.89 -2.73
N SER A 286 -3.17 13.01 -3.63
CA SER A 286 -2.95 13.32 -5.04
C SER A 286 -2.78 14.83 -5.26
N GLY A 287 -2.01 15.21 -6.28
CA GLY A 287 -1.91 16.61 -6.74
C GLY A 287 -3.14 17.05 -7.54
N ASP A 288 -3.03 18.21 -8.20
CA ASP A 288 -4.07 18.79 -9.05
C ASP A 288 -4.59 17.79 -10.11
N GLU A 289 -5.89 17.88 -10.42
CA GLU A 289 -6.61 16.96 -11.33
C GLU A 289 -6.38 15.47 -10.95
N ASP A 290 -6.54 15.14 -9.66
CA ASP A 290 -6.30 13.81 -9.09
C ASP A 290 -4.88 13.23 -9.35
N GLY A 291 -3.93 14.07 -9.76
CA GLY A 291 -2.58 13.67 -10.13
C GLY A 291 -2.45 13.15 -11.57
N GLU A 292 -3.50 13.21 -12.40
CA GLU A 292 -3.46 12.83 -13.83
C GLU A 292 -2.38 13.59 -14.63
N ARG A 293 -2.07 14.83 -14.21
CA ARG A 293 -1.01 15.65 -14.81
C ARG A 293 0.39 15.41 -14.25
N GLY A 294 0.52 14.59 -13.20
CA GLY A 294 1.71 14.50 -12.37
C GLY A 294 2.01 15.79 -11.58
N GLY A 295 3.04 15.74 -10.76
CA GLY A 295 3.45 16.83 -9.88
C GLY A 295 4.09 16.30 -8.59
N ALA A 296 4.53 17.21 -7.72
CA ALA A 296 4.81 16.84 -6.34
C ALA A 296 3.48 16.86 -5.55
N PRO A 297 3.10 15.79 -4.83
CA PRO A 297 1.90 15.81 -4.01
C PRO A 297 2.07 16.80 -2.86
N VAL A 298 1.04 17.60 -2.59
CA VAL A 298 1.02 18.61 -1.51
C VAL A 298 -0.07 18.23 -0.51
N VAL A 299 0.30 18.06 0.75
CA VAL A 299 -0.66 17.82 1.83
C VAL A 299 -1.42 19.11 2.10
N CYS A 300 -2.68 19.18 1.68
CA CYS A 300 -3.53 20.33 1.93
C CYS A 300 -4.22 20.18 3.30
N ILE A 301 -3.80 20.99 4.27
CA ILE A 301 -4.31 20.96 5.65
C ILE A 301 -5.82 21.26 5.69
N ASP A 302 -6.32 22.13 4.81
CA ASP A 302 -7.75 22.45 4.72
C ASP A 302 -8.57 21.25 4.21
N VAL A 303 -8.03 20.46 3.28
CA VAL A 303 -8.66 19.20 2.81
C VAL A 303 -8.66 18.16 3.93
N ALA A 304 -7.55 18.01 4.67
CA ALA A 304 -7.50 17.11 5.82
C ALA A 304 -8.52 17.53 6.91
N ALA A 305 -8.61 18.83 7.23
CA ALA A 305 -9.57 19.35 8.19
C ALA A 305 -11.03 19.17 7.74
N GLN A 306 -11.33 19.38 6.46
CA GLN A 306 -12.66 19.14 5.88
C GLN A 306 -13.04 17.65 5.97
N LEU A 307 -12.16 16.75 5.54
CA LEU A 307 -12.38 15.30 5.63
C LEU A 307 -12.62 14.84 7.08
N CYS A 308 -11.90 15.42 8.05
CA CYS A 308 -12.10 15.14 9.47
C CYS A 308 -13.45 15.68 10.01
N SER A 309 -13.91 16.83 9.52
CA SER A 309 -15.22 17.40 9.86
C SER A 309 -16.37 16.54 9.29
N ASP A 310 -16.26 16.13 8.03
CA ASP A 310 -17.23 15.26 7.35
C ASP A 310 -17.22 13.82 7.91
N PHE A 311 -16.10 13.40 8.52
CA PHE A 311 -16.06 12.17 9.30
C PHE A 311 -16.87 12.29 10.60
N ASN A 312 -16.61 13.31 11.42
CA ASN A 312 -17.22 13.39 12.76
C ASN A 312 -18.73 13.67 12.81
N LYS A 313 -19.34 14.23 11.75
CA LYS A 313 -20.79 14.58 11.70
C LYS A 313 -21.24 15.48 12.89
N GLY A 314 -20.32 16.23 13.51
CA GLY A 314 -20.54 16.90 14.80
C GLY A 314 -19.52 18.00 15.11
N PRO A 315 -19.60 18.65 16.30
CA PRO A 315 -18.84 19.87 16.63
C PRO A 315 -17.34 19.65 16.93
N SER A 316 -16.86 18.41 16.96
CA SER A 316 -15.44 18.08 17.15
C SER A 316 -14.64 18.29 15.86
N THR A 317 -13.73 19.27 15.85
CA THR A 317 -13.01 19.71 14.63
C THR A 317 -11.95 18.74 14.07
N TRP A 318 -11.85 17.51 14.60
CA TRP A 318 -10.87 16.53 14.17
C TRP A 318 -11.31 15.09 14.43
N SER A 319 -11.09 14.21 13.46
CA SER A 319 -11.16 12.75 13.59
C SER A 319 -9.76 12.17 13.35
N PRO A 320 -9.42 10.99 13.90
CA PRO A 320 -8.26 10.24 13.45
C PRO A 320 -8.26 10.07 11.92
N ILE A 321 -7.08 10.15 11.31
CA ILE A 321 -6.92 10.20 9.85
C ILE A 321 -5.78 9.29 9.37
N LEU A 322 -6.06 8.54 8.31
CA LEU A 322 -5.09 7.83 7.49
C LEU A 322 -4.74 8.71 6.28
N LEU A 323 -3.46 9.06 6.13
CA LEU A 323 -2.94 9.69 4.92
C LEU A 323 -2.20 8.64 4.08
N LEU A 324 -2.48 8.63 2.77
CA LEU A 324 -1.75 7.83 1.78
C LEU A 324 -1.15 8.76 0.74
N VAL A 325 0.18 8.76 0.61
CA VAL A 325 0.94 9.64 -0.28
C VAL A 325 1.56 8.82 -1.42
N PRO A 326 0.85 8.59 -2.54
CA PRO A 326 1.39 7.90 -3.71
C PRO A 326 2.44 8.78 -4.43
N LEU A 327 3.57 8.16 -4.79
CA LEU A 327 4.77 8.85 -5.27
C LEU A 327 5.44 8.09 -6.43
N VAL A 328 6.17 8.86 -7.26
CA VAL A 328 7.11 8.35 -8.26
C VAL A 328 8.45 9.05 -8.07
N LEU A 329 9.38 8.39 -7.36
CA LEU A 329 10.66 8.97 -6.91
C LEU A 329 11.82 8.82 -7.93
N GLY A 330 11.52 8.40 -9.16
CA GLY A 330 12.49 8.17 -10.23
C GLY A 330 11.89 7.37 -11.40
N LEU A 331 12.72 6.92 -12.35
CA LEU A 331 12.27 6.24 -13.56
C LEU A 331 12.45 4.71 -13.51
N ASP A 332 13.66 4.21 -13.25
CA ASP A 332 13.95 2.77 -13.01
C ASP A 332 14.28 2.49 -11.53
N LYS A 333 14.82 3.51 -10.85
CA LYS A 333 15.30 3.49 -9.46
C LYS A 333 14.98 4.83 -8.81
N ILE A 334 14.90 4.85 -7.48
CA ILE A 334 14.80 6.09 -6.70
C ILE A 334 16.00 7.00 -6.99
N ASN A 335 15.75 8.28 -7.21
CA ASN A 335 16.80 9.30 -7.27
C ASN A 335 17.50 9.39 -5.90
N PRO A 336 18.83 9.21 -5.78
CA PRO A 336 19.54 9.20 -4.49
C PRO A 336 19.28 10.42 -3.59
N ARG A 337 18.91 11.57 -4.17
CA ARG A 337 18.49 12.76 -3.40
C ARG A 337 17.31 12.50 -2.46
N TYR A 338 16.43 11.56 -2.78
CA TYR A 338 15.26 11.22 -1.97
C TYR A 338 15.53 10.13 -0.92
N ILE A 339 16.65 9.40 -0.99
CA ILE A 339 16.91 8.29 -0.06
C ILE A 339 17.00 8.75 1.41
N PRO A 340 17.69 9.86 1.76
CA PRO A 340 17.68 10.38 3.14
C PRO A 340 16.28 10.76 3.62
N LEU A 341 15.52 11.49 2.79
CA LEU A 341 14.14 11.90 3.10
C LEU A 341 13.22 10.67 3.28
N LEU A 342 13.44 9.61 2.52
CA LEU A 342 12.70 8.36 2.65
C LEU A 342 13.00 7.67 3.99
N LYS A 343 14.25 7.66 4.45
CA LYS A 343 14.60 7.19 5.81
C LYS A 343 13.87 7.99 6.88
N GLU A 344 13.86 9.33 6.76
CA GLU A 344 13.20 10.23 7.70
C GLU A 344 11.70 9.92 7.87
N THR A 345 11.00 9.48 6.81
CA THR A 345 9.58 9.08 6.92
C THR A 345 9.34 7.86 7.83
N PHE A 346 10.35 7.04 8.15
CA PHE A 346 10.25 5.97 9.15
C PHE A 346 10.52 6.44 10.59
N MET A 347 11.03 7.67 10.76
CA MET A 347 11.34 8.27 12.06
C MET A 347 10.14 9.03 12.65
N PHE A 348 9.14 9.38 11.84
CA PHE A 348 7.94 10.08 12.29
C PHE A 348 7.05 9.13 13.13
N PRO A 349 6.60 9.49 14.34
CA PRO A 349 5.71 8.66 15.18
C PRO A 349 4.43 8.16 14.48
N GLN A 350 3.95 8.93 13.50
CA GLN A 350 2.78 8.68 12.66
C GLN A 350 3.03 7.61 11.58
N SER A 351 4.28 7.19 11.36
CA SER A 351 4.68 6.38 10.21
C SER A 351 4.03 5.00 10.19
N LEU A 352 3.30 4.72 9.11
CA LEU A 352 2.83 3.39 8.75
C LEU A 352 3.78 2.69 7.76
N GLY A 353 4.91 3.30 7.41
CA GLY A 353 5.82 2.78 6.39
C GLY A 353 5.26 2.93 4.97
N ILE A 354 5.61 1.99 4.09
CA ILE A 354 5.48 2.11 2.63
C ILE A 354 4.93 0.83 2.01
N LEU A 355 3.92 0.95 1.14
CA LEU A 355 3.54 -0.10 0.18
C LEU A 355 4.13 0.24 -1.20
N GLY A 356 4.68 -0.75 -1.91
CA GLY A 356 5.27 -0.51 -3.23
C GLY A 356 6.04 -1.69 -3.79
N GLY A 357 6.62 -1.54 -4.99
CA GLY A 357 7.41 -2.57 -5.66
C GLY A 357 6.99 -2.84 -7.11
N LYS A 358 7.91 -3.46 -7.88
CA LYS A 358 7.73 -3.78 -9.30
C LYS A 358 6.58 -4.79 -9.52
N PRO A 359 6.06 -4.91 -10.77
CA PRO A 359 5.06 -5.91 -11.13
C PRO A 359 5.40 -7.32 -10.63
N GLY A 360 4.53 -7.87 -9.77
CA GLY A 360 4.70 -9.19 -9.15
C GLY A 360 5.71 -9.27 -8.00
N THR A 361 6.22 -8.14 -7.49
CA THR A 361 7.19 -8.07 -6.38
C THR A 361 6.84 -7.01 -5.32
N SER A 362 5.56 -6.72 -5.08
CA SER A 362 5.18 -5.71 -4.10
C SER A 362 5.39 -6.17 -2.66
N THR A 363 5.89 -5.29 -1.80
CA THR A 363 6.20 -5.56 -0.38
C THR A 363 5.65 -4.45 0.51
N TYR A 364 5.56 -4.74 1.82
CA TYR A 364 5.24 -3.74 2.84
C TYR A 364 6.51 -3.43 3.64
N ILE A 365 7.12 -2.27 3.37
CA ILE A 365 8.33 -1.81 4.05
C ILE A 365 7.92 -1.05 5.30
N ALA A 366 8.35 -1.53 6.46
CA ALA A 366 7.91 -1.03 7.77
C ALA A 366 9.04 -0.39 8.60
N GLY A 367 10.30 -0.46 8.15
CA GLY A 367 11.41 0.20 8.83
C GLY A 367 12.68 0.29 8.00
N VAL A 368 13.72 0.84 8.62
CA VAL A 368 15.08 0.96 8.07
C VAL A 368 16.15 0.67 9.13
N GLN A 369 17.29 0.14 8.68
CA GLN A 369 18.55 0.08 9.42
C GLN A 369 19.68 0.36 8.43
N ASP A 370 20.60 1.27 8.76
CA ASP A 370 21.63 1.79 7.84
C ASP A 370 21.03 2.21 6.48
N ASP A 371 21.51 1.63 5.37
CA ASP A 371 21.02 1.83 4.00
C ASP A 371 20.08 0.69 3.54
N ARG A 372 19.42 -0.01 4.49
CA ARG A 372 18.51 -1.12 4.19
C ARG A 372 17.09 -0.85 4.67
N ALA A 373 16.12 -1.17 3.82
CA ALA A 373 14.70 -1.20 4.14
C ALA A 373 14.29 -2.58 4.67
N LEU A 374 13.62 -2.59 5.82
CA LEU A 374 13.10 -3.78 6.51
C LEU A 374 11.62 -3.98 6.15
N TYR A 375 11.26 -5.17 5.69
CA TYR A 375 9.96 -5.40 5.05
C TYR A 375 9.28 -6.73 5.43
N LEU A 376 7.95 -6.71 5.36
CA LEU A 376 7.07 -7.87 5.37
C LEU A 376 6.75 -8.27 3.91
N ASP A 377 6.85 -9.57 3.65
CA ASP A 377 6.90 -10.15 2.31
C ASP A 377 5.62 -10.94 2.02
N PRO A 378 4.72 -10.47 1.14
CA PRO A 378 3.45 -11.15 0.90
C PRO A 378 3.57 -12.40 0.02
N HIS A 379 4.76 -12.73 -0.52
CA HIS A 379 4.91 -13.77 -1.54
C HIS A 379 4.91 -15.22 -0.99
N GLU A 380 4.75 -15.42 0.31
CA GLU A 380 4.43 -16.73 0.86
C GLU A 380 3.01 -17.17 0.46
N VAL A 381 2.79 -18.48 0.31
CA VAL A 381 1.53 -19.05 -0.16
C VAL A 381 0.92 -19.90 0.94
N GLN A 382 -0.13 -19.39 1.56
CA GLN A 382 -0.84 -20.01 2.68
C GLN A 382 -2.26 -20.42 2.25
N MET A 383 -2.96 -21.18 3.10
CA MET A 383 -4.40 -21.42 2.92
C MET A 383 -5.21 -20.25 3.47
N THR A 384 -6.43 -20.04 2.96
CA THR A 384 -7.40 -19.17 3.63
C THR A 384 -7.67 -19.66 5.06
N VAL A 385 -7.90 -18.72 5.97
CA VAL A 385 -8.23 -18.98 7.38
C VAL A 385 -9.34 -18.01 7.77
N ASP A 386 -10.47 -18.55 8.21
CA ASP A 386 -11.57 -17.77 8.78
C ASP A 386 -11.24 -17.39 10.24
N ILE A 387 -11.43 -16.12 10.56
CA ILE A 387 -11.23 -15.53 11.88
C ILE A 387 -12.56 -14.87 12.26
N ALA A 388 -13.47 -15.65 12.86
CA ALA A 388 -14.75 -15.15 13.33
C ALA A 388 -14.59 -14.18 14.52
N LEU A 389 -15.45 -13.16 14.59
CA LEU A 389 -15.37 -12.07 15.58
C LEU A 389 -15.44 -12.52 17.05
N ASP A 390 -16.14 -13.63 17.31
CA ASP A 390 -16.32 -14.24 18.62
C ASP A 390 -15.23 -15.27 18.97
N ASN A 391 -14.43 -15.70 17.98
CA ASN A 391 -13.38 -16.71 18.15
C ASN A 391 -12.08 -16.10 18.71
N LEU A 392 -12.11 -15.69 19.98
CA LEU A 392 -10.94 -15.16 20.70
C LEU A 392 -9.80 -16.18 20.88
N GLU A 393 -10.02 -17.45 20.51
CA GLU A 393 -9.02 -18.52 20.52
C GLU A 393 -8.58 -18.95 19.11
N ALA A 394 -8.87 -18.16 18.06
CA ALA A 394 -8.49 -18.48 16.69
C ALA A 394 -6.97 -18.74 16.50
N ASP A 395 -6.61 -19.48 15.45
CA ASP A 395 -5.19 -19.58 15.05
C ASP A 395 -4.80 -18.40 14.16
N THR A 396 -4.21 -17.39 14.80
CA THR A 396 -3.71 -16.19 14.13
C THR A 396 -2.26 -16.33 13.65
N SER A 397 -1.62 -17.50 13.79
CA SER A 397 -0.20 -17.69 13.43
C SER A 397 0.13 -17.30 11.99
N SER A 398 -0.76 -17.63 11.05
CA SER A 398 -0.63 -17.28 9.63
C SER A 398 -0.67 -15.77 9.33
N TYR A 399 -1.05 -14.93 10.30
CA TYR A 399 -1.10 -13.47 10.17
C TYR A 399 0.11 -12.75 10.81
N HIS A 400 1.18 -13.46 11.18
CA HIS A 400 2.35 -12.89 11.87
C HIS A 400 3.68 -13.47 11.35
N CYS A 401 4.74 -12.66 11.28
CA CYS A 401 6.03 -13.07 10.71
C CYS A 401 7.20 -12.85 11.67
N SER A 402 7.97 -13.88 12.00
CA SER A 402 9.20 -13.78 12.79
C SER A 402 10.48 -13.56 11.94
N VAL A 403 10.35 -13.56 10.60
CA VAL A 403 11.49 -13.49 9.67
C VAL A 403 11.66 -12.08 9.11
N VAL A 404 12.54 -11.30 9.75
CA VAL A 404 12.96 -9.98 9.24
C VAL A 404 13.66 -10.14 7.90
N ARG A 405 13.18 -9.43 6.88
CA ARG A 405 13.78 -9.37 5.53
C ARG A 405 14.23 -7.95 5.22
N ALA A 406 15.33 -7.81 4.49
CA ALA A 406 15.97 -6.53 4.24
C ALA A 406 16.52 -6.40 2.81
N LEU A 407 16.15 -5.32 2.11
CA LEU A 407 16.68 -4.94 0.79
C LEU A 407 17.43 -3.60 0.88
N ALA A 408 18.30 -3.27 -0.08
CA ALA A 408 18.99 -1.97 -0.08
C ALA A 408 18.03 -0.85 -0.55
N LEU A 409 18.15 0.37 -0.02
CA LEU A 409 17.19 1.45 -0.32
C LEU A 409 17.16 1.83 -1.82
N GLU A 410 18.26 1.65 -2.54
CA GLU A 410 18.39 1.84 -3.99
C GLU A 410 17.64 0.78 -4.81
N GLN A 411 17.16 -0.29 -4.15
CA GLN A 411 16.39 -1.40 -4.74
C GLN A 411 14.88 -1.25 -4.53
N ILE A 412 14.43 -0.27 -3.72
CA ILE A 412 13.01 0.09 -3.65
C ILE A 412 12.58 0.60 -5.03
N ASP A 413 11.42 0.16 -5.50
CA ASP A 413 10.86 0.67 -6.75
C ASP A 413 10.48 2.16 -6.60
N PRO A 414 10.78 3.02 -7.60
CA PRO A 414 10.39 4.43 -7.51
C PRO A 414 8.88 4.65 -7.40
N SER A 415 8.03 3.71 -7.82
CA SER A 415 6.58 3.77 -7.61
C SER A 415 6.19 3.12 -6.28
N LEU A 416 5.76 3.97 -5.33
CA LEU A 416 5.41 3.59 -3.97
C LEU A 416 4.27 4.46 -3.42
N ALA A 417 3.70 4.10 -2.28
CA ALA A 417 2.87 5.00 -1.48
C ALA A 417 3.28 4.92 0.00
N ILE A 418 3.48 6.08 0.62
CA ILE A 418 3.84 6.21 2.04
C ILE A 418 2.55 6.41 2.84
N GLY A 419 2.43 5.74 3.99
CA GLY A 419 1.28 5.85 4.88
C GLY A 419 1.62 6.58 6.18
N PHE A 420 0.71 7.43 6.65
CA PHE A 420 0.77 8.05 7.97
C PHE A 420 -0.58 7.95 8.69
N TYR A 421 -0.55 7.69 10.00
CA TYR A 421 -1.71 7.72 10.88
C TYR A 421 -1.54 8.84 11.90
N CYS A 422 -2.48 9.79 11.91
CA CYS A 422 -2.55 10.86 12.90
C CYS A 422 -3.85 10.68 13.69
N ARG A 423 -3.77 10.46 15.00
CA ARG A 423 -4.95 10.36 15.88
C ARG A 423 -5.54 11.74 16.14
N ASP A 424 -4.69 12.71 16.45
CA ASP A 424 -5.10 13.99 17.04
C ASP A 424 -4.53 15.19 16.30
N LYS A 425 -5.29 16.30 16.22
CA LYS A 425 -4.89 17.54 15.52
C LYS A 425 -3.61 18.21 16.07
N GLY A 426 -3.17 17.79 17.26
CA GLY A 426 -1.92 18.25 17.87
C GLY A 426 -0.68 17.47 17.42
N GLU A 427 -0.85 16.34 16.73
CA GLU A 427 0.25 15.62 16.07
C GLU A 427 0.58 16.35 14.74
N PRO A 428 1.84 16.76 14.50
CA PRO A 428 2.20 17.45 13.26
C PRO A 428 2.04 16.54 12.04
N LEU A 429 1.54 17.11 10.95
CA LEU A 429 1.45 16.52 9.61
C LEU A 429 2.69 16.83 8.77
#